data_AF-X6NDQ4-F1
#
_entry.id   AF-X6NDQ4-F1
#
_cell.length_a   1.000
_cell.length_b   1.000
_cell.length_c   1.000
_cell.angle_alpha   90.00
_cell.angle_beta   90.00
_cell.angle_gamma   90.00
#
_symmetry.space_group_name_H-M   'P 1'
#
loop_
_entity.id
_entity.type
_entity.pdbx_description
1 polymer ?
#
loop_
_entity_poly.entity_id
_entity_poly.type
_entity_poly.pdbx_seq_one_letter_code
_entity_poly.pdbx_strand_id
1 'polypeptide(L)'
;MMQSNTPQYRKYEKEYKYYSKLQDNEKELITKRSNLDARKNENEMLKSEMDLLSESAVLYKKQGPLLIKQDLDEAKVDVQNTINIVTSNIKAIDAKIKDLQEKMTSSERKLIDYKNQCALNSDIESYKFKDLPKFKPIFGGFFLQKKNYQKVIIIILFFCYVVHIFHLNHKIFIWIKYIFFTLAISVDLIKKFFLEEKANGKVFSLFRFILVQRGSCSLRRYFVEYIA
;
A
#
# COMPACT_ATOMS: atom_id res chain seq x y z
N MET A 1 1.33 -16.86 6.78
CA MET A 1 2.34 -16.49 7.80
C MET A 1 3.37 -15.57 7.14
N MET A 2 3.90 -14.57 7.85
CA MET A 2 4.91 -13.66 7.26
C MET A 2 6.18 -14.42 6.90
N GLN A 3 6.71 -14.21 5.70
CA GLN A 3 7.97 -14.82 5.27
C GLN A 3 9.15 -14.08 5.93
N SER A 4 9.94 -14.81 6.73
CA SER A 4 11.02 -14.29 7.58
C SER A 4 12.14 -13.54 6.82
N ASN A 5 12.25 -13.73 5.51
CA ASN A 5 13.35 -13.20 4.70
C ASN A 5 13.03 -11.88 3.99
N THR A 6 11.83 -11.31 4.17
CA THR A 6 11.46 -10.03 3.54
C THR A 6 12.07 -8.82 4.27
N PRO A 7 12.52 -7.77 3.54
CA PRO A 7 13.04 -6.54 4.17
C PRO A 7 12.06 -5.87 5.15
N GLN A 8 10.75 -6.01 4.88
CA GLN A 8 9.66 -5.47 5.70
C GLN A 8 9.55 -6.23 7.03
N TYR A 9 9.70 -7.56 7.02
CA TYR A 9 9.71 -8.36 8.24
C TYR A 9 10.85 -7.95 9.20
N ARG A 10 12.04 -7.64 8.68
CA ARG A 10 13.16 -7.15 9.51
C ARG A 10 12.86 -5.81 10.18
N LYS A 11 12.18 -4.90 9.47
CA LYS A 11 11.74 -3.61 10.04
C LYS A 11 10.70 -3.84 11.14
N TYR A 12 9.74 -4.72 10.89
CA TYR A 12 8.73 -5.11 11.89
C TYR A 12 9.38 -5.71 13.14
N GLU A 13 10.31 -6.67 13.00
CA GLU A 13 10.97 -7.31 14.14
C GLU A 13 11.77 -6.29 14.98
N LYS A 14 12.48 -5.37 14.33
CA LYS A 14 13.24 -4.32 15.01
C LYS A 14 12.31 -3.38 15.80
N GLU A 15 11.23 -2.94 15.17
CA GLU A 15 10.24 -2.07 15.82
C GLU A 15 9.53 -2.81 16.96
N TYR A 16 9.24 -4.10 16.81
CA TYR A 16 8.60 -4.92 17.84
C TYR A 16 9.49 -5.06 19.07
N LYS A 17 10.79 -5.31 18.88
CA LYS A 17 11.77 -5.32 19.98
C LYS A 17 11.88 -3.98 20.67
N TYR A 18 11.78 -2.88 19.92
CA TYR A 18 11.78 -1.53 20.50
C TYR A 18 10.52 -1.28 21.33
N TYR A 19 9.34 -1.61 20.78
CA TYR A 19 8.06 -1.51 21.49
C TYR A 19 8.02 -2.34 22.77
N SER A 20 8.50 -3.60 22.72
CA SER A 20 8.60 -4.45 23.91
C SER A 20 9.44 -3.81 25.02
N LYS A 21 10.56 -3.16 24.67
CA LYS A 21 11.38 -2.44 25.66
C LYS A 21 10.65 -1.22 26.23
N LEU A 22 9.87 -0.51 25.43
CA LEU A 22 9.04 0.59 25.93
C LEU A 22 8.02 0.07 26.94
N GLN A 23 7.34 -1.04 26.67
CA GLN A 23 6.39 -1.65 27.60
C GLN A 23 7.03 -2.03 28.95
N ASP A 24 8.23 -2.59 28.93
CA ASP A 24 8.94 -2.95 30.17
C ASP A 24 9.32 -1.70 30.98
N ASN A 25 9.79 -0.66 30.30
CA ASN A 25 10.08 0.63 30.93
C ASN A 25 8.82 1.31 31.49
N GLU A 26 7.67 1.19 30.80
CA GLU A 26 6.39 1.72 31.29
C GLU A 26 6.00 1.06 32.62
N LYS A 27 6.07 -0.27 32.68
CA LYS A 27 5.76 -1.04 33.89
C LYS A 27 6.65 -0.61 35.05
N GLU A 28 7.95 -0.45 34.81
CA GLU A 28 8.88 0.01 35.84
C GLU A 28 8.51 1.41 36.38
N LEU A 29 8.15 2.34 35.49
CA LEU A 29 7.72 3.68 35.89
C LEU A 29 6.39 3.66 36.65
N ILE A 30 5.42 2.84 36.24
CA ILE A 30 4.14 2.67 36.94
C ILE A 30 4.37 2.14 38.36
N THR A 31 5.23 1.13 38.53
CA THR A 31 5.60 0.63 39.86
C THR A 31 6.25 1.71 40.72
N LYS A 32 7.21 2.47 40.15
CA LYS A 32 7.84 3.59 40.85
C LYS A 32 6.82 4.66 41.28
N ARG A 33 5.87 4.99 40.40
CA ARG A 33 4.78 5.94 40.67
C ARG A 33 3.89 5.45 41.82
N SER A 34 3.47 4.18 41.79
CA SER A 34 2.69 3.56 42.87
C SER A 34 3.39 3.63 44.22
N ASN A 35 4.70 3.34 44.25
CA ASN A 35 5.49 3.42 45.48
C ASN A 35 5.61 4.87 46.00
N LEU A 36 5.71 5.87 45.12
CA LEU A 36 5.71 7.27 45.54
C LEU A 36 4.35 7.71 46.11
N ASP A 37 3.24 7.24 45.54
CA ASP A 37 1.90 7.52 46.08
C ASP A 37 1.73 6.92 47.48
N ALA A 38 2.15 5.67 47.69
CA ALA A 38 2.12 5.05 49.01
C ALA A 38 2.91 5.88 50.04
N ARG A 39 4.13 6.29 49.69
CA ARG A 39 4.97 7.16 50.53
C ARG A 39 4.31 8.52 50.79
N LYS A 40 3.67 9.11 49.78
CA LYS A 40 2.97 10.38 49.93
C LYS A 40 1.81 10.24 50.94
N ASN A 41 0.98 9.22 50.76
CA ASN A 41 -0.16 8.94 51.64
C ASN A 41 0.29 8.69 53.09
N GLU A 42 1.35 7.91 53.30
CA GLU A 42 1.93 7.69 54.63
C GLU A 42 2.35 9.00 55.31
N ASN A 43 2.99 9.91 54.57
CA ASN A 43 3.41 11.20 55.11
C ASN A 43 2.23 12.16 55.33
N GLU A 44 1.20 12.13 54.48
CA GLU A 44 -0.03 12.92 54.66
C GLU A 44 -0.83 12.45 55.89
N MET A 45 -0.90 11.14 56.12
CA MET A 45 -1.47 10.57 57.34
C MET A 45 -0.67 10.99 58.56
N LEU A 46 0.67 10.84 58.53
CA LEU A 46 1.53 11.26 59.64
C LEU A 46 1.37 12.75 59.95
N LYS A 47 1.32 13.61 58.93
CA LYS A 47 1.08 15.03 59.13
C LYS A 47 -0.25 15.28 59.84
N SER A 48 -1.31 14.59 59.41
CA SER A 48 -2.65 14.72 59.99
C SER A 48 -2.67 14.27 61.45
N GLU A 49 -1.94 13.20 61.80
CA GLU A 49 -1.77 12.76 63.19
C GLU A 49 -0.99 13.79 64.02
N MET A 50 0.06 14.39 63.46
CA MET A 50 0.84 15.43 64.13
C MET A 50 0.03 16.71 64.37
N ASP A 51 -0.97 17.00 63.54
CA ASP A 51 -1.87 18.13 63.73
C ASP A 51 -2.88 17.93 64.87
N LEU A 52 -3.07 16.70 65.35
CA LEU A 52 -3.90 16.37 66.52
C LEU A 52 -3.13 16.39 67.84
N LEU A 53 -1.79 16.48 67.80
CA LEU A 53 -0.96 16.52 69.00
C LEU A 53 -1.10 17.87 69.72
N SER A 54 -1.05 17.83 71.06
CA SER A 54 -1.02 19.04 71.88
C SER A 54 0.30 19.80 71.70
N GLU A 55 0.30 21.12 71.87
CA GLU A 55 1.51 21.96 71.77
C GLU A 55 2.61 21.56 72.77
N SER A 56 2.25 20.93 73.88
CA SER A 56 3.17 20.40 74.88
C SER A 56 3.68 18.97 74.61
N ALA A 57 3.25 18.35 73.51
CA ALA A 57 3.64 16.98 73.18
C ALA A 57 5.14 16.88 72.87
N VAL A 58 5.78 15.81 73.35
CA VAL A 58 7.19 15.56 73.09
C VAL A 58 7.33 14.54 71.95
N LEU A 59 7.91 14.97 70.83
CA LEU A 59 8.15 14.12 69.67
C LEU A 59 9.55 13.50 69.71
N TYR A 60 9.66 12.24 69.29
CA TYR A 60 10.93 11.56 69.09
C TYR A 60 11.01 10.96 67.69
N LYS A 61 12.09 11.24 66.97
CA LYS A 61 12.40 10.64 65.67
C LYS A 61 13.34 9.46 65.86
N LYS A 62 13.00 8.31 65.29
CA LYS A 62 13.87 7.14 65.28
C LYS A 62 14.96 7.29 64.24
N GLN A 63 16.21 7.16 64.66
CA GLN A 63 17.38 7.14 63.79
C GLN A 63 18.24 5.92 64.12
N GLY A 64 18.02 4.83 63.37
CA GLY A 64 18.66 3.54 63.63
C GLY A 64 18.23 2.96 64.99
N PRO A 65 19.18 2.61 65.90
CA PRO A 65 18.87 2.15 67.25
C PRO A 65 18.54 3.29 68.23
N LEU A 66 18.66 4.56 67.81
CA LEU A 66 18.50 5.73 68.68
C LEU A 66 17.15 6.42 68.48
N LEU A 67 16.66 7.07 69.53
CA LEU A 67 15.53 8.00 69.52
C LEU A 67 16.06 9.42 69.80
N ILE A 68 15.81 10.34 68.89
CA ILE A 68 16.26 11.73 69.01
C ILE A 68 15.03 12.60 69.27
N LYS A 69 15.07 13.40 70.33
CA LYS A 69 14.02 14.38 70.62
C LYS A 69 14.00 15.42 69.50
N GLN A 70 12.83 15.68 68.93
CA GLN A 70 12.64 16.69 67.89
C GLN A 70 11.51 17.63 68.29
N ASP A 71 11.63 18.89 67.90
CA ASP A 71 10.56 19.87 68.09
C ASP A 71 9.35 19.57 67.19
N LEU A 72 8.14 19.83 67.69
CA LEU A 72 6.90 19.51 66.97
C LEU A 72 6.77 20.35 65.70
N ASP A 73 7.08 21.64 65.75
CA ASP A 73 6.93 22.55 64.61
C ASP A 73 7.98 22.25 63.54
N GLU A 74 9.22 22.00 63.95
CA GLU A 74 10.30 21.57 63.05
C GLU A 74 9.92 20.27 62.33
N ALA A 75 9.41 19.28 63.07
CA ALA A 75 9.01 18.00 62.49
C ALA A 75 7.84 18.14 61.51
N LYS A 76 6.86 19.02 61.79
CA LYS A 76 5.75 19.31 60.84
C LYS A 76 6.27 19.92 59.54
N VAL A 77 7.21 20.86 59.63
CA VAL A 77 7.84 21.48 58.45
C VAL A 77 8.62 20.43 57.64
N ASP A 78 9.36 19.53 58.30
CA ASP A 78 10.08 18.44 57.64
C ASP A 78 9.15 17.48 56.88
N VAL A 79 8.05 17.06 57.51
CA VAL A 79 7.05 16.19 56.89
C VAL A 79 6.40 16.90 55.70
N GLN A 80 6.07 18.18 55.84
CA GLN A 80 5.51 18.97 54.74
C GLN A 80 6.50 19.11 53.56
N ASN A 81 7.78 19.35 53.84
CA ASN A 81 8.82 19.41 52.81
C ASN A 81 8.97 18.07 52.09
N THR A 82 8.88 16.96 52.83
CA THR A 82 8.89 15.61 52.28
C THR A 82 7.70 15.39 51.32
N ILE A 83 6.48 15.76 51.74
CA ILE A 83 5.28 15.68 50.88
C ILE A 83 5.47 16.50 49.60
N ASN A 84 6.03 17.70 49.70
CA ASN A 84 6.27 18.57 48.54
C ASN A 84 7.25 17.95 47.54
N ILE A 85 8.36 17.39 48.04
CA ILE A 85 9.37 16.72 47.21
C ILE A 85 8.77 15.48 46.53
N VAL A 86 8.06 14.63 47.28
CA VAL A 86 7.42 13.43 46.72
C VAL A 86 6.38 13.80 45.68
N THR A 87 5.57 14.84 45.92
CA THR A 87 4.58 15.34 44.97
C THR A 87 5.23 15.85 43.67
N SER A 88 6.36 16.55 43.77
CA SER A 88 7.14 16.98 42.60
C SER A 88 7.66 15.78 41.80
N ASN A 89 8.17 14.76 42.49
CA ASN A 89 8.66 13.53 41.85
C ASN A 89 7.53 12.75 41.15
N ILE A 90 6.33 12.69 41.75
CA ILE A 90 5.15 12.08 41.10
C ILE A 90 4.86 12.79 39.77
N LYS A 91 4.78 14.13 39.77
CA LYS A 91 4.56 14.91 38.54
C LYS A 91 5.63 14.64 37.48
N ALA A 92 6.89 14.53 37.90
CA ALA A 92 7.99 14.22 36.99
C ALA A 92 7.90 12.80 36.40
N ILE A 93 7.44 11.81 37.19
CA ILE A 93 7.20 10.45 36.69
C ILE A 93 5.98 10.41 35.76
N ASP A 94 4.88 11.07 36.10
CA ASP A 94 3.68 11.13 35.26
C ASP A 94 4.00 11.73 33.88
N ALA A 95 4.84 12.77 33.82
CA ALA A 95 5.32 13.34 32.57
C ALA A 95 6.13 12.32 31.74
N LYS A 96 6.99 11.52 32.39
CA LYS A 96 7.76 10.45 31.73
C LYS A 96 6.87 9.33 31.21
N ILE A 97 5.87 8.92 31.98
CA ILE A 97 4.89 7.91 31.57
C ILE A 97 4.14 8.40 30.32
N LYS A 98 3.69 9.66 30.32
CA LYS A 98 2.99 10.24 29.17
C LYS A 98 3.86 10.28 27.90
N ASP A 99 5.10 10.76 27.98
CA ASP A 99 6.03 10.77 26.85
C ASP A 99 6.31 9.33 26.33
N LEU A 100 6.40 8.37 27.24
CA LEU A 100 6.60 6.97 26.88
C LEU A 100 5.36 6.37 26.19
N GLN A 101 4.15 6.70 26.67
CA GLN A 101 2.89 6.29 26.03
C GLN A 101 2.75 6.86 24.61
N GLU A 102 3.12 8.13 24.41
CA GLU A 102 3.14 8.75 23.08
C GLU A 102 4.11 8.02 22.12
N LYS A 103 5.30 7.65 22.61
CA LYS A 103 6.27 6.82 21.86
C LYS A 103 5.72 5.45 21.54
N MET A 104 5.02 4.81 22.48
CA MET A 104 4.38 3.52 22.28
C MET A 104 3.30 3.60 21.21
N THR A 105 2.40 4.58 21.28
CA THR A 105 1.37 4.78 20.24
C THR A 105 1.98 5.04 18.87
N SER A 106 3.08 5.79 18.77
CA SER A 106 3.79 5.97 17.50
C SER A 106 4.37 4.66 16.96
N SER A 107 4.95 3.84 17.85
CA SER A 107 5.54 2.55 17.49
C SER A 107 4.47 1.52 17.08
N GLU A 108 3.32 1.50 17.75
CA GLU A 108 2.15 0.67 17.39
C GLU A 108 1.66 0.97 15.97
N ARG A 109 1.54 2.26 15.61
CA ARG A 109 1.16 2.65 14.24
C ARG A 109 2.15 2.11 13.21
N LYS A 110 3.46 2.23 13.46
CA LYS A 110 4.50 1.69 12.58
C LYS A 110 4.41 0.16 12.45
N LEU A 111 4.13 -0.55 13.55
CA LEU A 111 3.95 -2.00 13.53
C LEU A 111 2.76 -2.42 12.66
N ILE A 112 1.64 -1.71 12.78
CA ILE A 112 0.45 -1.91 11.95
C ILE A 112 0.76 -1.62 10.48
N ASP A 113 1.46 -0.52 10.18
CA ASP A 113 1.83 -0.15 8.83
C ASP A 113 2.75 -1.20 8.18
N TYR A 114 3.77 -1.66 8.89
CA TYR A 114 4.65 -2.73 8.40
C TYR A 114 3.88 -4.03 8.18
N LYS A 115 2.91 -4.36 9.04
CA LYS A 115 2.06 -5.53 8.87
C LYS A 115 1.16 -5.42 7.63
N ASN A 116 0.57 -4.26 7.40
CA ASN A 116 -0.29 -4.01 6.24
C ASN A 116 0.51 -4.02 4.93
N GLN A 117 1.72 -3.44 4.93
CA GLN A 117 2.63 -3.48 3.77
C GLN A 117 3.04 -4.91 3.42
N CYS A 118 3.27 -5.77 4.41
CA CYS A 118 3.54 -7.19 4.17
C CYS A 118 2.34 -7.91 3.51
N ALA A 119 1.11 -7.60 3.93
CA ALA A 119 -0.11 -8.20 3.36
C ALA A 119 -0.36 -7.74 1.91
N LEU A 120 -0.19 -6.44 1.63
CA LEU A 120 -0.31 -5.91 0.25
C LEU A 120 0.72 -6.52 -0.69
N ASN A 121 1.95 -6.75 -0.22
CA ASN A 121 3.00 -7.34 -1.04
C ASN A 121 2.73 -8.83 -1.36
N SER A 122 2.07 -9.59 -0.48
CA SER A 122 1.64 -10.96 -0.82
C SER A 122 0.57 -10.98 -1.89
N ASP A 123 -0.32 -9.99 -1.93
CA ASP A 123 -1.36 -9.89 -2.96
C ASP A 123 -0.74 -9.48 -4.31
N ILE A 124 0.19 -8.52 -4.33
CA ILE A 124 0.89 -8.09 -5.56
C ILE A 124 1.78 -9.20 -6.14
N GLU A 125 2.41 -10.03 -5.30
CA GLU A 125 3.18 -11.19 -5.79
C GLU A 125 2.30 -12.27 -6.43
N SER A 126 1.03 -12.39 -6.03
CA SER A 126 0.06 -13.25 -6.75
C SER A 126 -0.25 -12.72 -8.17
N TYR A 127 -0.17 -11.40 -8.38
CA TYR A 127 -0.36 -10.76 -9.69
C TYR A 127 0.93 -10.63 -10.51
N LYS A 128 2.10 -11.05 -10.01
CA LYS A 128 3.29 -11.22 -10.85
C LYS A 128 3.11 -12.44 -11.74
N PHE A 129 2.51 -12.25 -12.92
CA PHE A 129 2.74 -12.92 -14.23
C PHE A 129 3.68 -14.15 -14.21
N LYS A 130 3.42 -15.17 -13.39
CA LYS A 130 4.20 -16.41 -13.35
C LYS A 130 3.46 -17.56 -14.00
N ASP A 131 2.16 -17.40 -14.24
CA ASP A 131 1.31 -18.36 -14.94
C ASP A 131 0.58 -17.74 -16.16
N LEU A 132 1.30 -16.93 -16.94
CA LEU A 132 1.42 -17.19 -18.39
C LEU A 132 1.20 -18.66 -18.76
N PRO A 133 0.04 -19.15 -19.26
CA PRO A 133 0.08 -20.37 -20.06
C PRO A 133 1.17 -20.14 -21.10
N LYS A 134 2.25 -20.93 -21.04
CA LYS A 134 3.30 -20.92 -22.06
C LYS A 134 2.58 -21.28 -23.35
N PHE A 135 2.23 -20.27 -24.15
CA PHE A 135 1.67 -20.49 -25.46
C PHE A 135 2.74 -21.24 -26.25
N LYS A 136 2.60 -22.56 -26.37
CA LYS A 136 3.36 -23.33 -27.34
C LYS A 136 2.85 -22.86 -28.69
N PRO A 137 3.69 -22.29 -29.58
CA PRO A 137 3.27 -21.98 -30.92
C PRO A 137 2.93 -23.30 -31.61
N ILE A 138 1.64 -23.57 -31.78
CA ILE A 138 1.16 -24.56 -32.73
C ILE A 138 1.15 -23.80 -34.06
N PHE A 139 1.94 -24.29 -35.01
CA PHE A 139 2.39 -23.66 -36.26
C PHE A 139 3.70 -22.88 -36.16
N GLY A 140 4.71 -23.46 -36.81
CA GLY A 140 6.05 -22.91 -36.92
C GLY A 140 6.07 -21.54 -37.62
N GLY A 141 7.03 -20.73 -37.19
CA GLY A 141 7.61 -19.66 -37.99
C GLY A 141 6.73 -18.42 -38.20
N PHE A 142 6.57 -17.59 -37.16
CA PHE A 142 6.59 -16.14 -37.35
C PHE A 142 7.12 -15.46 -36.08
N PHE A 143 8.41 -15.10 -36.11
CA PHE A 143 9.10 -14.37 -35.07
C PHE A 143 8.58 -12.92 -35.05
N LEU A 144 7.62 -12.60 -34.18
CA LEU A 144 7.27 -11.21 -33.88
C LEU A 144 8.04 -10.73 -32.64
N GLN A 145 8.98 -9.82 -32.88
CA GLN A 145 9.83 -9.18 -31.89
C GLN A 145 9.02 -8.54 -30.75
N LYS A 146 9.51 -8.67 -29.51
CA LYS A 146 8.90 -8.26 -28.22
C LYS A 146 8.34 -6.82 -28.19
N LYS A 147 8.80 -5.91 -29.05
CA LYS A 147 8.35 -4.51 -29.14
C LYS A 147 6.96 -4.31 -29.78
N ASN A 148 6.42 -5.31 -30.47
CA ASN A 148 5.14 -5.17 -31.20
C ASN A 148 3.91 -5.72 -30.45
N TYR A 149 4.09 -6.37 -29.29
CA TYR A 149 2.95 -6.91 -28.52
C TYR A 149 2.04 -5.82 -27.96
N GLN A 150 2.58 -4.71 -27.47
CA GLN A 150 1.76 -3.59 -27.01
C GLN A 150 0.93 -2.98 -28.14
N LYS A 151 1.49 -2.87 -29.35
CA LYS A 151 0.75 -2.39 -30.52
C LYS A 151 -0.38 -3.33 -30.94
N VAL A 152 -0.13 -4.65 -30.89
CA VAL A 152 -1.15 -5.67 -31.21
C VAL A 152 -2.27 -5.67 -30.17
N ILE A 153 -1.96 -5.56 -28.87
CA ILE A 153 -2.97 -5.49 -27.81
C ILE A 153 -3.82 -4.23 -27.94
N ILE A 154 -3.20 -3.08 -28.25
CA ILE A 154 -3.93 -1.83 -28.51
C ILE A 154 -4.87 -1.98 -29.72
N ILE A 155 -4.42 -2.63 -30.80
CA ILE A 155 -5.25 -2.88 -31.98
C ILE A 155 -6.44 -3.78 -31.63
N ILE A 156 -6.24 -4.84 -30.83
CA ILE A 156 -7.30 -5.75 -30.41
C ILE A 156 -8.30 -5.04 -29.48
N LEU A 157 -7.83 -4.26 -28.51
CA LEU A 157 -8.68 -3.48 -27.62
C LEU A 157 -9.45 -2.39 -28.37
N PHE A 158 -8.84 -1.75 -29.37
CA PHE A 158 -9.51 -0.82 -30.26
C PHE A 158 -10.60 -1.52 -31.09
N PHE A 159 -10.33 -2.71 -31.63
CA PHE A 159 -11.34 -3.50 -32.34
C PHE A 159 -12.50 -3.90 -31.44
N CYS A 160 -12.23 -4.34 -30.20
CA CYS A 160 -13.27 -4.64 -29.21
C CYS A 160 -14.09 -3.40 -28.84
N TYR A 161 -13.46 -2.23 -28.70
CA TYR A 161 -14.16 -0.97 -28.43
C TYR A 161 -15.04 -0.53 -29.61
N VAL A 162 -14.55 -0.66 -30.84
CA VAL A 162 -15.32 -0.36 -32.06
C VAL A 162 -16.53 -1.30 -32.19
N VAL A 163 -16.36 -2.59 -31.93
CA VAL A 163 -17.46 -3.57 -31.93
C VAL A 163 -18.46 -3.30 -30.81
N HIS A 164 -17.99 -2.89 -29.62
CA HIS A 164 -18.85 -2.52 -28.49
C HIS A 164 -19.65 -1.24 -28.74
N ILE A 165 -19.04 -0.23 -29.40
CA ILE A 165 -19.77 0.95 -29.90
C ILE A 165 -20.80 0.55 -30.96
N PHE A 166 -20.46 -0.41 -31.83
CA PHE A 166 -21.34 -0.91 -32.89
C PHE A 166 -22.60 -1.59 -32.34
N HIS A 167 -22.48 -2.26 -31.19
CA HIS A 167 -23.61 -2.94 -30.53
C HIS A 167 -24.54 -1.97 -29.77
N LEU A 168 -24.09 -0.75 -29.45
CA LEU A 168 -24.83 0.22 -28.63
C LEU A 168 -25.66 1.25 -29.41
N ASN A 169 -25.51 1.37 -30.74
CA ASN A 169 -26.20 2.40 -31.52
C ASN A 169 -26.84 1.86 -32.81
N HIS A 170 -28.05 1.29 -32.68
CA HIS A 170 -28.87 0.78 -33.78
C HIS A 170 -29.40 1.87 -34.77
N LYS A 171 -28.94 3.12 -34.67
CA LYS A 171 -29.38 4.27 -35.49
C LYS A 171 -28.36 4.73 -36.55
N ILE A 172 -27.21 4.07 -36.68
CA ILE A 172 -26.14 4.42 -37.66
C ILE A 172 -26.34 3.76 -39.04
N PHE A 173 -27.38 2.94 -39.23
CA PHE A 173 -27.62 2.23 -40.49
C PHE A 173 -28.03 3.14 -41.67
N ILE A 174 -28.59 4.32 -41.39
CA ILE A 174 -29.03 5.28 -42.41
C ILE A 174 -27.82 6.06 -43.00
N TRP A 175 -26.81 6.35 -42.19
CA TRP A 175 -25.62 7.09 -42.62
C TRP A 175 -24.61 6.21 -43.37
N ILE A 176 -24.52 4.92 -43.03
CA ILE A 176 -23.66 3.97 -43.75
C ILE A 176 -24.14 3.77 -45.20
N LYS A 177 -25.45 3.70 -45.45
CA LYS A 177 -25.99 3.66 -46.83
C LYS A 177 -25.62 4.91 -47.63
N TYR A 178 -25.63 6.09 -46.99
CA TYR A 178 -25.27 7.36 -47.64
C TYR A 178 -23.77 7.42 -47.97
N ILE A 179 -22.92 6.91 -47.08
CA ILE A 179 -21.46 6.82 -47.30
C ILE A 179 -21.11 5.83 -48.43
N PHE A 180 -21.79 4.68 -48.50
CA PHE A 180 -21.60 3.72 -49.61
C PHE A 180 -22.03 4.30 -50.97
N PHE A 181 -23.08 5.13 -51.01
CA PHE A 181 -23.52 5.81 -52.23
C PHE A 181 -22.49 6.85 -52.71
N THR A 182 -21.86 7.58 -51.78
CA THR A 182 -20.78 8.53 -52.12
C THR A 182 -19.47 7.85 -52.50
N LEU A 183 -19.16 6.68 -51.93
CA LEU A 183 -17.98 5.90 -52.29
C LEU A 183 -18.10 5.22 -53.66
N ALA A 184 -19.32 4.84 -54.08
CA ALA A 184 -19.56 4.28 -55.41
C ALA A 184 -19.23 5.27 -56.55
N ILE A 185 -19.54 6.56 -56.36
CA ILE A 185 -19.24 7.62 -57.34
C ILE A 185 -17.71 7.83 -57.46
N SER A 186 -16.97 7.67 -56.36
CA SER A 186 -15.51 7.76 -56.34
C SER A 186 -14.82 6.57 -57.04
N VAL A 187 -15.39 5.37 -56.99
CA VAL A 187 -14.81 4.17 -57.63
C VAL A 187 -14.89 4.25 -59.17
N ASP A 188 -15.94 4.85 -59.74
CA ASP A 188 -16.05 5.05 -61.19
C ASP A 188 -15.11 6.15 -61.71
N LEU A 189 -14.81 7.16 -60.88
CA LEU A 189 -13.80 8.18 -61.20
C LEU A 189 -12.38 7.58 -61.18
N ILE A 190 -12.10 6.67 -60.24
CA ILE A 190 -10.82 5.96 -60.12
C ILE A 190 -10.61 4.95 -61.26
N LYS A 191 -11.68 4.30 -61.76
CA LYS A 191 -11.60 3.41 -62.94
C LYS A 191 -11.22 4.16 -64.23
N LYS A 192 -11.68 5.41 -64.40
CA LYS A 192 -11.27 6.27 -65.53
C LYS A 192 -9.80 6.71 -65.41
N PHE A 193 -9.33 6.99 -64.20
CA PHE A 193 -7.94 7.35 -63.92
C PHE A 193 -6.95 6.17 -64.14
N PHE A 194 -7.38 4.94 -63.85
CA PHE A 194 -6.55 3.73 -64.01
C PHE A 194 -6.39 3.23 -65.47
N LEU A 195 -7.23 3.67 -66.40
CA LEU A 195 -7.09 3.34 -67.83
C LEU A 195 -5.97 4.14 -68.51
N GLU A 196 -5.68 5.36 -68.02
CA GLU A 196 -4.57 6.21 -68.50
C GLU A 196 -3.18 5.75 -67.99
N GLU A 197 -3.12 5.12 -66.82
CA GLU A 197 -1.85 4.62 -66.25
C GLU A 197 -1.41 3.24 -66.78
N LYS A 198 -2.27 2.57 -67.56
CA LYS A 198 -1.99 1.26 -68.19
C LYS A 198 -0.88 1.29 -69.24
N ALA A 199 -0.38 2.48 -69.61
CA ALA A 199 0.71 2.68 -70.57
C ALA A 199 2.13 2.46 -69.99
N ASN A 200 2.32 2.51 -68.66
CA ASN A 200 3.67 2.62 -68.06
C ASN A 200 4.20 1.32 -67.39
N GLY A 201 3.67 0.16 -67.75
CA GLY A 201 4.44 -1.11 -67.87
C GLY A 201 5.31 -1.64 -66.71
N LYS A 202 5.15 -1.25 -65.44
CA LYS A 202 6.07 -1.65 -64.35
C LYS A 202 5.43 -2.24 -63.08
N VAL A 203 4.43 -3.10 -63.20
CA VAL A 203 3.87 -3.83 -62.03
C VAL A 203 3.87 -5.36 -62.18
N PHE A 204 4.26 -5.89 -63.35
CA PHE A 204 4.12 -7.32 -63.66
C PHE A 204 5.11 -8.28 -62.96
N SER A 205 6.07 -7.80 -62.16
CA SER A 205 6.97 -8.69 -61.42
C SER A 205 6.48 -9.05 -60.01
N LEU A 206 5.62 -8.23 -59.38
CA LEU A 206 5.23 -8.45 -57.98
C LEU A 206 4.03 -9.39 -57.80
N PHE A 207 3.19 -9.56 -58.83
CA PHE A 207 1.96 -10.37 -58.72
C PHE A 207 2.15 -11.85 -59.07
N ARG A 208 3.24 -12.20 -59.78
CA ARG A 208 3.52 -13.59 -60.19
C ARG A 208 4.10 -14.45 -59.05
N PHE A 209 4.57 -13.82 -57.97
CA PHE A 209 5.15 -14.52 -56.81
C PHE A 209 4.09 -14.94 -55.77
N ILE A 210 2.95 -14.23 -55.73
CA ILE A 210 1.91 -14.45 -54.71
C ILE A 210 0.94 -15.58 -55.08
N LEU A 211 0.80 -15.92 -56.37
CA LEU A 211 -0.18 -16.91 -56.85
C LEU A 211 0.30 -18.38 -56.89
N VAL A 212 1.55 -18.67 -56.48
CA VAL A 212 2.10 -20.04 -56.52
C VAL A 212 1.92 -20.83 -55.21
N GLN A 213 1.51 -20.21 -54.10
CA GLN A 213 1.54 -20.86 -52.76
C GLN A 213 0.19 -21.09 -52.05
N ARG A 214 -0.95 -20.87 -52.71
CA ARG A 214 -2.25 -21.31 -52.14
C ARG A 214 -3.10 -22.05 -53.16
N GLY A 215 -2.78 -23.33 -53.31
CA GLY A 215 -3.69 -24.32 -53.88
C GLY A 215 -4.91 -24.48 -52.98
N SER A 216 -6.07 -24.03 -53.46
CA SER A 216 -7.37 -24.40 -52.94
C SER A 216 -8.39 -24.28 -54.08
N CYS A 217 -8.85 -25.44 -54.52
CA CYS A 217 -9.54 -25.72 -55.78
C CYS A 217 -10.99 -25.21 -55.90
N SER A 218 -11.42 -24.17 -55.18
CA SER A 218 -12.83 -23.72 -55.21
C SER A 218 -13.07 -22.36 -55.90
N LEU A 219 -12.02 -21.68 -56.38
CA LEU A 219 -12.14 -20.38 -57.07
C LEU A 219 -11.94 -20.45 -58.60
N ARG A 220 -11.76 -21.66 -59.16
CA ARG A 220 -11.55 -21.85 -60.60
C ARG A 220 -12.84 -21.78 -61.44
N ARG A 221 -14.01 -21.79 -60.81
CA ARG A 221 -15.31 -21.83 -61.50
C ARG A 221 -15.97 -20.47 -61.73
N TYR A 222 -15.55 -19.43 -61.01
CA TYR A 222 -16.11 -18.07 -61.19
C TYR A 222 -15.34 -17.21 -62.21
N PHE A 223 -14.20 -17.68 -62.73
CA PHE A 223 -13.34 -16.87 -63.61
C PHE A 223 -13.41 -17.26 -65.09
N VAL A 224 -14.18 -18.29 -65.46
CA VAL A 224 -14.29 -18.75 -66.86
C VAL A 224 -15.39 -18.02 -67.65
N GLU A 225 -16.27 -17.26 -66.99
CA GLU A 225 -17.33 -16.49 -67.69
C GLU A 225 -17.02 -14.99 -67.86
N TYR A 226 -15.84 -14.51 -67.47
CA TYR A 226 -15.49 -13.07 -67.57
C TYR A 226 -14.27 -12.77 -68.45
N ILE A 227 -13.90 -13.71 -69.33
CA ILE A 227 -12.98 -13.47 -70.46
C ILE A 227 -13.58 -14.15 -71.69
N ALA A 228 -14.59 -13.50 -72.27
CA ALA A 228 -14.80 -13.44 -73.71
C ALA A 228 -14.76 -11.96 -74.09
#